data_AF-A0A8T5QN30-F1
#
_entry.id   AF-A0A8T5QN30-F1
#
_cell.length_a   1.000
_cell.length_b   1.000
_cell.length_c   1.000
_cell.angle_alpha   90.00
_cell.angle_beta   90.00
_cell.angle_gamma   90.00
#
_symmetry.space_group_name_H-M   'P 1'
#
loop_
_entity.id
_entity.type
_entity.pdbx_description
1 polymer ?
#
loop_
_entity_poly.entity_id
_entity_poly.type
_entity_poly.pdbx_seq_one_letter_code
_entity_poly.pdbx_strand_id
1 'polypeptide(L)'
;MILIIGCAAQIDETSNETKEEPIKKQAKETVKVKETTVEPKQAPAEEPETIAQEPPKITEKKITLDVGATKTVTVADREYKIKLLSVSNRAQFVVNGEVTKDLIINGVDTLKDQSEIKLLQILYNSAELQITAPPEKEEIDISSLKGKGTQRIATGIFQTVEKTTAGHVEITLTAEGNIVLQLQSFVTQPGAGLYIYLVDENIEDGYEVAKLTTITGGQTYNLPGDVDIGKYKKVVIYSKSEEKVYGEANIS
;
A
#
# COMPACT_ATOMS: atom_id res chain seq x y z
N MET A 1 17.25 48.51 -0.72
CA MET A 1 18.28 47.84 0.08
C MET A 1 17.87 47.98 1.52
N ILE A 2 17.29 46.94 2.12
CA ILE A 2 16.76 46.98 3.48
C ILE A 2 17.39 45.83 4.28
N LEU A 3 17.98 46.26 5.38
CA LEU A 3 18.66 45.56 6.45
C LEU A 3 17.69 45.53 7.64
N ILE A 4 17.59 44.41 8.37
CA ILE A 4 17.13 44.41 9.77
C ILE A 4 18.04 43.51 10.61
N ILE A 5 18.47 44.07 11.74
CA ILE A 5 19.40 43.57 12.77
C ILE A 5 18.59 42.96 13.93
N GLY A 6 19.15 41.98 14.64
CA GLY A 6 18.45 41.09 15.59
C GLY A 6 18.25 41.59 17.03
N CYS A 7 17.95 40.65 17.94
CA CYS A 7 18.25 40.73 19.38
C CYS A 7 18.06 39.36 20.09
N ALA A 8 18.67 39.26 21.27
CA ALA A 8 19.03 38.07 22.04
C ALA A 8 17.96 37.49 22.98
N ALA A 9 18.19 36.26 23.48
CA ALA A 9 18.42 35.93 24.91
C ALA A 9 18.10 34.46 25.24
N GLN A 10 18.94 33.89 26.11
CA GLN A 10 18.89 32.54 26.68
C GLN A 10 17.70 32.31 27.60
N ILE A 11 17.23 31.05 27.67
CA ILE A 11 16.68 30.45 28.88
C ILE A 11 17.16 29.00 28.96
N ASP A 12 17.69 28.64 30.13
CA ASP A 12 18.26 27.36 30.50
C ASP A 12 17.19 26.36 31.00
N GLU A 13 17.56 25.08 30.89
CA GLU A 13 17.14 23.88 31.63
C GLU A 13 15.65 23.57 31.87
N THR A 14 15.15 22.48 31.27
CA THR A 14 14.74 21.30 32.07
C THR A 14 14.63 20.02 31.22
N SER A 15 15.24 18.97 31.78
CA SER A 15 15.21 17.55 31.38
C SER A 15 13.79 16.99 31.23
N ASN A 16 13.54 16.21 30.17
CA ASN A 16 12.99 14.87 30.33
C ASN A 16 13.25 13.99 29.09
N GLU A 17 13.82 12.82 29.33
CA GLU A 17 13.90 11.72 28.36
C GLU A 17 12.48 11.29 27.96
N THR A 18 12.22 11.19 26.66
CA THR A 18 11.36 10.12 26.15
C THR A 18 11.93 9.66 24.82
N LYS A 19 12.50 8.45 24.87
CA LYS A 19 13.09 7.73 23.77
C LYS A 19 11.94 7.12 22.96
N GLU A 20 11.48 7.81 21.91
CA GLU A 20 10.58 7.21 20.93
C GLU A 20 11.41 6.41 19.91
N GLU A 21 11.34 5.08 20.01
CA GLU A 21 11.68 4.20 18.89
C GLU A 21 10.52 4.20 17.87
N PRO A 22 10.77 4.42 16.58
CA PRO A 22 9.76 4.17 15.57
C PRO A 22 9.71 2.66 15.29
N ILE A 23 8.62 2.00 15.70
CA ILE A 23 8.27 0.66 15.23
C ILE A 23 7.94 0.77 13.74
N LYS A 24 8.95 0.51 12.89
CA LYS A 24 8.81 0.46 11.44
C LYS A 24 8.16 -0.87 11.05
N LYS A 25 6.92 -0.81 10.54
CA LYS A 25 6.35 -1.89 9.74
C LYS A 25 7.27 -2.15 8.54
N GLN A 26 7.89 -3.32 8.46
CA GLN A 26 8.75 -3.72 7.34
C GLN A 26 8.02 -4.74 6.48
N ALA A 27 7.49 -4.29 5.34
CA ALA A 27 7.05 -5.19 4.28
C ALA A 27 8.26 -5.65 3.47
N LYS A 28 8.30 -6.94 3.10
CA LYS A 28 9.34 -7.58 2.27
C LYS A 28 8.78 -7.85 0.88
N GLU A 29 9.54 -7.61 -0.16
CA GLU A 29 9.09 -7.79 -1.54
C GLU A 29 10.07 -8.59 -2.36
N THR A 30 9.61 -9.33 -3.36
CA THR A 30 10.47 -10.02 -4.34
C THR A 30 10.28 -9.45 -5.74
N VAL A 31 11.35 -8.90 -6.30
CA VAL A 31 11.41 -8.23 -7.60
C VAL A 31 12.25 -9.06 -8.57
N LYS A 32 11.86 -9.11 -9.84
CA LYS A 32 12.69 -9.61 -10.95
C LYS A 32 13.18 -8.46 -11.79
N VAL A 33 14.48 -8.45 -12.06
CA VAL A 33 15.11 -7.58 -13.05
C VAL A 33 15.49 -8.44 -14.26
N LYS A 34 15.13 -7.99 -15.45
CA LYS A 34 15.40 -8.67 -16.72
C LYS A 34 16.01 -7.67 -17.70
N GLU A 35 17.14 -8.03 -18.28
CA GLU A 35 17.79 -7.23 -19.32
C GLU A 35 17.95 -8.08 -20.59
N THR A 36 17.76 -7.43 -21.74
CA THR A 36 17.99 -8.03 -23.06
C THR A 36 19.23 -7.40 -23.67
N THR A 37 20.34 -8.14 -23.70
CA THR A 37 21.57 -7.69 -24.35
C THR A 37 21.50 -8.05 -25.84
N VAL A 38 21.45 -7.03 -26.70
CA VAL A 38 21.61 -7.20 -28.15
C VAL A 38 23.07 -6.91 -28.48
N GLU A 39 23.81 -7.92 -28.92
CA GLU A 39 25.22 -7.80 -29.27
C GLU A 39 25.37 -6.85 -30.49
N PRO A 40 26.21 -5.79 -30.41
CA PRO A 40 26.36 -4.88 -31.52
C PRO A 40 27.04 -5.58 -32.70
N LYS A 41 26.32 -5.67 -33.83
CA LYS A 41 26.77 -6.24 -35.09
C LYS A 41 28.03 -5.51 -35.56
N GLN A 42 29.19 -6.15 -35.38
CA GLN A 42 30.48 -5.65 -35.85
C GLN A 42 30.48 -5.65 -37.39
N ALA A 43 30.68 -4.48 -38.00
CA ALA A 43 30.86 -4.39 -39.45
C ALA A 43 32.24 -4.99 -39.82
N PRO A 44 32.25 -5.91 -40.80
CA PRO A 44 32.92 -5.53 -42.04
C PRO A 44 32.11 -5.94 -43.29
N ALA A 45 32.41 -5.21 -44.36
CA ALA A 45 31.96 -5.48 -45.71
C ALA A 45 32.43 -6.87 -46.18
N GLU A 46 31.48 -7.70 -46.63
CA GLU A 46 31.52 -8.62 -47.77
C GLU A 46 30.27 -9.52 -47.72
N GLU A 47 30.01 -10.21 -48.83
CA GLU A 47 28.73 -10.76 -49.36
C GLU A 47 27.74 -11.48 -48.41
N PRO A 48 26.43 -11.54 -48.76
CA PRO A 48 25.36 -11.96 -47.85
C PRO A 48 25.27 -13.48 -47.75
N GLU A 49 26.11 -14.10 -46.92
CA GLU A 49 25.76 -15.40 -46.35
C GLU A 49 24.68 -15.19 -45.26
N THR A 50 23.61 -15.97 -45.35
CA THR A 50 22.49 -15.93 -44.39
C THR A 50 22.93 -16.62 -43.11
N ILE A 51 23.67 -15.91 -42.28
CA ILE A 51 24.04 -16.37 -40.93
C ILE A 51 22.79 -16.24 -40.07
N ALA A 52 22.23 -17.38 -39.64
CA ALA A 52 21.18 -17.41 -38.62
C ALA A 52 21.73 -16.76 -37.35
N GLN A 53 21.27 -15.55 -37.04
CA GLN A 53 21.63 -14.88 -35.80
C GLN A 53 21.11 -15.72 -34.63
N GLU A 54 22.01 -16.12 -33.72
CA GLU A 54 21.62 -16.77 -32.48
C GLU A 54 20.68 -15.84 -31.69
N PRO A 55 19.60 -16.37 -31.08
CA PRO A 55 18.65 -15.56 -30.34
C PRO A 55 19.35 -14.81 -29.19
N PRO A 56 18.96 -13.56 -28.90
CA PRO A 56 19.60 -12.75 -27.87
C PRO A 56 19.57 -13.46 -26.51
N LYS A 57 20.71 -13.46 -25.82
CA LYS A 57 20.87 -14.11 -24.52
C LYS A 57 20.21 -13.24 -23.44
N ILE A 58 19.17 -13.77 -22.80
CA ILE A 58 18.41 -13.07 -21.74
C ILE A 58 19.00 -13.43 -20.37
N THR A 59 19.28 -12.41 -19.54
CA THR A 59 19.76 -12.61 -18.15
C THR A 59 18.72 -12.08 -17.16
N GLU A 60 18.32 -12.90 -16.18
CA GLU A 60 17.35 -12.54 -15.13
C GLU A 60 17.95 -12.62 -13.73
N LYS A 61 17.58 -11.68 -12.84
CA LYS A 61 17.94 -11.75 -11.42
C LYS A 61 16.73 -11.47 -10.52
N LYS A 62 16.52 -12.34 -9.52
CA LYS A 62 15.53 -12.16 -8.46
C LYS A 62 16.19 -11.48 -7.26
N ILE A 63 15.53 -10.48 -6.67
CA ILE A 63 15.97 -9.81 -5.45
C ILE A 63 14.82 -9.65 -4.48
N THR A 64 15.13 -9.65 -3.18
CA THR A 64 14.17 -9.30 -2.12
C THR A 64 14.55 -7.96 -1.47
N LEU A 65 13.56 -7.10 -1.22
CA LEU A 65 13.72 -5.73 -0.72
C LEU A 65 12.70 -5.40 0.37
N ASP A 66 13.14 -4.73 1.44
CA ASP A 66 12.26 -4.10 2.42
C ASP A 66 11.89 -2.68 1.99
N VAL A 67 10.75 -2.14 2.45
CA VAL A 67 10.36 -0.74 2.16
C VAL A 67 11.43 0.23 2.68
N GLY A 68 11.87 1.14 1.80
CA GLY A 68 12.94 2.09 2.08
C GLY A 68 14.36 1.51 1.96
N ALA A 69 14.52 0.19 1.90
CA ALA A 69 15.81 -0.45 1.68
C ALA A 69 16.29 -0.23 0.24
N THR A 70 17.61 -0.10 0.11
CA THR A 70 18.28 0.01 -1.18
C THR A 70 19.20 -1.18 -1.35
N LYS A 71 19.16 -1.81 -2.53
CA LYS A 71 20.01 -2.94 -2.88
C LYS A 71 20.62 -2.73 -4.25
N THR A 72 21.90 -3.07 -4.37
CA THR A 72 22.59 -3.11 -5.66
C THR A 72 22.50 -4.52 -6.22
N VAL A 73 22.18 -4.64 -7.51
CA VAL A 73 22.14 -5.91 -8.23
C VAL A 73 22.88 -5.79 -9.55
N THR A 74 23.69 -6.79 -9.87
CA THR A 74 24.39 -6.86 -11.15
C THR A 74 23.64 -7.79 -12.11
N VAL A 75 23.30 -7.29 -13.30
CA VAL A 75 22.66 -8.03 -14.40
C VAL A 75 23.46 -7.71 -15.66
N ALA A 76 23.90 -8.74 -16.42
CA ALA A 76 24.68 -8.58 -17.65
C ALA A 76 25.83 -7.54 -17.54
N ASP A 77 26.63 -7.64 -16.46
CA ASP A 77 27.76 -6.75 -16.14
C ASP A 77 27.40 -5.28 -15.87
N ARG A 78 26.11 -4.97 -15.66
CA ARG A 78 25.61 -3.65 -15.27
C ARG A 78 25.10 -3.66 -13.85
N GLU A 79 25.41 -2.61 -13.09
CA GLU A 79 24.91 -2.44 -11.72
C GLU A 79 23.62 -1.61 -11.69
N TYR A 80 22.62 -2.12 -10.96
CA TYR A 80 21.35 -1.47 -10.71
C TYR A 80 21.19 -1.22 -9.22
N LYS A 81 21.10 0.04 -8.81
CA LYS A 81 20.76 0.45 -7.46
C LYS A 81 19.25 0.62 -7.35
N ILE A 82 18.60 -0.31 -6.66
CA ILE A 82 17.15 -0.41 -6.56
C ILE A 82 16.72 -0.08 -5.14
N LYS A 83 15.85 0.91 -4.98
CA LYS A 83 15.22 1.28 -3.71
C LYS A 83 13.72 1.11 -3.82
N LEU A 84 13.13 0.42 -2.86
CA LEU A 84 11.67 0.34 -2.73
C LEU A 84 11.16 1.58 -2.00
N LEU A 85 10.27 2.37 -2.63
CA LEU A 85 9.75 3.59 -2.03
C LEU A 85 8.52 3.35 -1.18
N SER A 86 7.55 2.63 -1.73
CA SER A 86 6.25 2.39 -1.11
C SER A 86 5.68 1.06 -1.55
N VAL A 87 4.90 0.46 -0.65
CA VAL A 87 4.20 -0.81 -0.89
C VAL A 87 2.81 -0.72 -0.32
N SER A 88 1.82 -0.89 -1.20
CA SER A 88 0.45 -1.18 -0.84
C SER A 88 -0.02 -2.35 -1.70
N ASN A 89 -0.88 -2.11 -2.68
CA ASN A 89 -1.28 -3.00 -3.77
C ASN A 89 -0.45 -2.79 -5.06
N ARG A 90 0.34 -1.72 -5.07
CA ARG A 90 1.32 -1.38 -6.10
C ARG A 90 2.65 -1.10 -5.42
N ALA A 91 3.74 -1.35 -6.12
CA ALA A 91 5.08 -1.03 -5.67
C ALA A 91 5.69 0.02 -6.60
N GLN A 92 6.37 1.00 -6.00
CA GLN A 92 7.17 1.97 -6.73
C GLN A 92 8.63 1.84 -6.35
N PHE A 93 9.49 1.78 -7.37
CA PHE A 93 10.93 1.63 -7.21
C PHE A 93 11.67 2.89 -7.67
N VAL A 94 12.83 3.15 -7.07
CA VAL A 94 13.87 3.97 -7.68
C VAL A 94 14.95 3.05 -8.20
N VAL A 95 15.19 3.04 -9.50
CA VAL A 95 16.25 2.27 -10.16
C VAL A 95 17.25 3.24 -10.76
N ASN A 96 18.49 3.24 -10.27
CA ASN A 96 19.55 4.15 -10.74
C ASN A 96 19.15 5.65 -10.71
N GLY A 97 18.30 6.03 -9.77
CA GLY A 97 17.77 7.39 -9.63
C GLY A 97 16.50 7.69 -10.44
N GLU A 98 16.06 6.77 -11.30
CA GLU A 98 14.80 6.85 -12.03
C GLU A 98 13.66 6.20 -11.22
N VAL A 99 12.53 6.90 -11.11
CA VAL A 99 11.34 6.37 -10.43
C VAL A 99 10.49 5.59 -11.44
N THR A 100 10.14 4.35 -11.12
CA THR A 100 9.26 3.53 -11.96
C THR A 100 7.81 4.00 -11.87
N LYS A 101 6.98 3.56 -12.82
CA LYS A 101 5.53 3.58 -12.66
C LYS A 101 5.10 2.71 -11.48
N ASP A 102 3.86 2.87 -11.05
CA ASP A 102 3.27 2.04 -10.01
C ASP A 102 3.03 0.63 -10.55
N LEU A 103 3.86 -0.33 -10.12
CA LEU A 103 3.82 -1.71 -10.57
C LEU A 103 2.84 -2.54 -9.73
N ILE A 104 1.90 -3.20 -10.40
CA ILE A 104 1.11 -4.29 -9.81
C ILE A 104 1.87 -5.61 -9.86
N ILE A 105 1.42 -6.63 -9.14
CA ILE A 105 1.96 -7.98 -9.24
C ILE A 105 1.91 -8.45 -10.71
N ASN A 106 3.03 -8.97 -11.20
CA ASN A 106 3.32 -9.30 -12.61
C ASN A 106 3.39 -8.13 -13.58
N GLY A 107 3.19 -6.89 -13.11
CA GLY A 107 3.40 -5.68 -13.88
C GLY A 107 4.87 -5.51 -14.27
N VAL A 108 5.07 -4.95 -15.45
CA VAL A 108 6.39 -4.67 -16.03
C VAL A 108 6.50 -3.17 -16.28
N ASP A 109 7.67 -2.60 -16.00
CA ASP A 109 8.04 -1.27 -16.47
C ASP A 109 9.35 -1.35 -17.25
N THR A 110 9.48 -0.48 -18.24
CA THR A 110 10.65 -0.37 -19.10
C THR A 110 11.39 0.90 -18.72
N LEU A 111 12.64 0.74 -18.29
CA LEU A 111 13.52 1.86 -17.94
C LEU A 111 14.05 2.57 -19.18
N LYS A 112 14.68 3.73 -19.01
CA LYS A 112 15.28 4.49 -20.12
C LYS A 112 16.35 3.72 -20.89
N ASP A 113 17.04 2.80 -20.23
CA ASP A 113 18.06 1.94 -20.84
C ASP A 113 17.47 0.69 -21.54
N GLN A 114 16.14 0.61 -21.65
CA GLN A 114 15.36 -0.52 -22.20
C GLN A 114 15.38 -1.80 -21.36
N SER A 115 15.94 -1.76 -20.15
CA SER A 115 15.82 -2.87 -19.20
C SER A 115 14.38 -2.97 -18.68
N GLU A 116 13.94 -4.19 -18.38
CA GLU A 116 12.62 -4.47 -17.83
C GLU A 116 12.72 -4.77 -16.33
N ILE A 117 11.87 -4.11 -15.54
CA ILE A 117 11.64 -4.47 -14.13
C ILE A 117 10.26 -5.07 -13.99
N LYS A 118 10.16 -6.23 -13.33
CA LYS A 118 8.91 -6.95 -13.09
C LYS A 118 8.69 -7.19 -11.61
N LEU A 119 7.54 -6.76 -11.11
CA LEU A 119 7.11 -7.12 -9.77
C LEU A 119 6.56 -8.55 -9.78
N LEU A 120 7.08 -9.45 -8.96
CA LEU A 120 6.59 -10.83 -8.91
C LEU A 120 5.64 -11.10 -7.76
N GLN A 121 6.00 -10.61 -6.57
CA GLN A 121 5.29 -10.95 -5.36
C GLN A 121 5.57 -9.91 -4.28
N ILE A 122 4.53 -9.56 -3.55
CA ILE A 122 4.59 -8.76 -2.33
C ILE A 122 4.41 -9.74 -1.16
N LEU A 123 5.35 -9.75 -0.21
CA LEU A 123 5.30 -10.61 0.98
C LEU A 123 5.14 -9.74 2.23
N TYR A 124 3.92 -9.65 2.74
CA TYR A 124 3.69 -9.00 4.02
C TYR A 124 4.24 -9.91 5.12
N ASN A 125 5.24 -9.42 5.87
CA ASN A 125 5.73 -10.14 7.03
C ASN A 125 4.62 -10.22 8.08
N SER A 126 4.00 -11.38 8.20
CA SER A 126 2.87 -11.63 9.12
C SER A 126 3.34 -11.98 10.53
N ALA A 127 4.64 -11.94 10.81
CA ALA A 127 5.24 -12.48 12.04
C ALA A 127 4.96 -11.69 13.33
N GLU A 128 4.11 -10.66 13.31
CA GLU A 128 3.54 -10.06 14.54
C GLU A 128 2.06 -10.40 14.76
N LEU A 129 1.44 -11.24 13.92
CA LEU A 129 0.12 -11.81 14.18
C LEU A 129 0.27 -13.18 14.84
N GLN A 130 0.83 -13.23 16.05
CA GLN A 130 0.50 -14.33 16.97
C GLN A 130 -0.83 -14.02 17.65
N ILE A 131 -1.92 -14.16 16.89
CA ILE A 131 -3.24 -14.31 17.48
C ILE A 131 -3.50 -15.82 17.50
N THR A 132 -3.48 -16.37 18.71
CA THR A 132 -3.89 -17.75 19.00
C THR A 132 -5.27 -18.03 18.43
N ALA A 133 -5.48 -19.29 18.02
CA ALA A 133 -6.57 -19.80 17.20
C ALA A 133 -7.99 -19.22 17.46
N PRO A 134 -8.86 -19.22 16.43
CA PRO A 134 -10.19 -18.63 16.49
C PRO A 134 -11.06 -19.35 17.54
N PRO A 135 -11.73 -18.65 18.47
CA PRO A 135 -12.84 -19.28 19.17
C PRO A 135 -13.99 -19.43 18.17
N GLU A 136 -14.40 -20.67 18.02
CA GLU A 136 -15.61 -21.08 17.33
C GLU A 136 -16.82 -20.36 17.94
N LYS A 137 -17.67 -19.82 17.05
CA LYS A 137 -18.95 -19.11 17.29
C LYS A 137 -19.46 -19.09 18.73
N GLU A 138 -19.30 -17.96 19.42
CA GLU A 138 -20.19 -17.56 20.51
C GLU A 138 -20.68 -16.13 20.27
N GLU A 139 -21.99 -15.92 20.41
CA GLU A 139 -22.63 -14.60 20.36
C GLU A 139 -21.98 -13.67 21.39
N ILE A 140 -21.45 -12.54 20.94
CA ILE A 140 -20.68 -11.65 21.79
C ILE A 140 -21.65 -10.70 22.53
N ASP A 141 -21.77 -10.90 23.83
CA ASP A 141 -22.36 -9.93 24.75
C ASP A 141 -21.39 -8.73 24.93
N ILE A 142 -21.67 -7.67 24.20
CA ILE A 142 -20.94 -6.39 24.17
C ILE A 142 -20.85 -5.70 25.54
N SER A 143 -21.65 -6.09 26.54
CA SER A 143 -21.63 -5.49 27.87
C SER A 143 -20.45 -5.96 28.74
N SER A 144 -19.83 -7.10 28.43
CA SER A 144 -18.71 -7.65 29.20
C SER A 144 -17.31 -7.23 28.70
N LEU A 145 -17.20 -6.39 27.66
CA LEU A 145 -15.94 -6.09 26.97
C LEU A 145 -15.29 -4.75 27.35
N LYS A 146 -15.88 -4.00 28.30
CA LYS A 146 -15.29 -2.74 28.76
C LYS A 146 -14.02 -3.02 29.59
N GLY A 147 -12.84 -2.73 29.02
CA GLY A 147 -11.53 -2.83 29.69
C GLY A 147 -10.55 -3.88 29.14
N LYS A 148 -10.85 -4.54 28.01
CA LYS A 148 -10.02 -5.63 27.44
C LYS A 148 -9.25 -5.22 26.17
N GLY A 149 -8.50 -4.11 26.22
CA GLY A 149 -7.65 -3.67 25.10
C GLY A 149 -8.44 -3.35 23.81
N THR A 150 -7.73 -3.03 22.72
CA THR A 150 -8.36 -2.83 21.42
C THR A 150 -8.66 -4.18 20.77
N GLN A 151 -9.93 -4.45 20.50
CA GLN A 151 -10.39 -5.68 19.86
C GLN A 151 -10.71 -5.42 18.38
N ARG A 152 -10.22 -6.28 17.50
CA ARG A 152 -10.60 -6.26 16.08
C ARG A 152 -11.96 -6.93 15.90
N ILE A 153 -12.89 -6.21 15.28
CA ILE A 153 -14.27 -6.67 15.01
C ILE A 153 -14.36 -7.29 13.61
N ALA A 154 -13.86 -6.58 12.60
CA ALA A 154 -13.97 -7.02 11.21
C ALA A 154 -12.84 -6.46 10.35
N THR A 155 -12.50 -7.15 9.26
CA THR A 155 -11.51 -6.67 8.28
C THR A 155 -11.92 -6.93 6.85
N GLY A 156 -11.46 -6.10 5.92
CA GLY A 156 -11.74 -6.27 4.49
C GLY A 156 -10.63 -5.70 3.60
N ILE A 157 -10.61 -6.13 2.35
CA ILE A 157 -9.71 -5.61 1.31
C ILE A 157 -10.55 -4.96 0.22
N PHE A 158 -10.25 -3.71 -0.11
CA PHE A 158 -10.95 -3.01 -1.18
C PHE A 158 -10.62 -3.61 -2.55
N GLN A 159 -11.68 -3.84 -3.31
CA GLN A 159 -11.66 -4.20 -4.71
C GLN A 159 -12.25 -3.04 -5.52
N THR A 160 -11.73 -2.87 -6.72
CA THR A 160 -12.24 -1.89 -7.69
C THR A 160 -13.57 -2.38 -8.26
N VAL A 161 -14.58 -1.52 -8.25
CA VAL A 161 -15.87 -1.76 -8.90
C VAL A 161 -15.94 -0.92 -10.18
N GLU A 162 -16.19 0.39 -10.05
CA GLU A 162 -16.25 1.31 -11.18
C GLU A 162 -14.97 2.12 -11.39
N LYS A 163 -14.30 2.46 -10.29
CA LYS A 163 -13.13 3.34 -10.28
C LYS A 163 -12.02 2.71 -9.49
N THR A 164 -10.78 3.01 -9.87
CA THR A 164 -9.63 2.40 -9.19
C THR A 164 -9.70 2.72 -7.70
N THR A 165 -9.88 1.67 -6.89
CA THR A 165 -9.96 1.74 -5.43
C THR A 165 -9.26 0.51 -4.86
N ALA A 166 -8.44 0.70 -3.84
CA ALA A 166 -7.71 -0.35 -3.16
C ALA A 166 -7.29 0.07 -1.75
N GLY A 167 -6.85 -0.90 -0.96
CA GLY A 167 -6.42 -0.72 0.43
C GLY A 167 -7.10 -1.74 1.34
N HIS A 168 -6.96 -1.51 2.63
CA HIS A 168 -7.56 -2.35 3.67
C HIS A 168 -8.52 -1.53 4.51
N VAL A 169 -9.55 -2.19 5.02
CA VAL A 169 -10.40 -1.66 6.07
C VAL A 169 -10.31 -2.56 7.29
N GLU A 170 -10.25 -1.94 8.46
CA GLU A 170 -10.26 -2.60 9.75
C GLU A 170 -11.24 -1.89 10.68
N ILE A 171 -12.14 -2.64 11.28
CA ILE A 171 -13.10 -2.14 12.27
C ILE A 171 -12.68 -2.69 13.62
N THR A 172 -12.50 -1.81 14.61
CA THR A 172 -12.03 -2.16 15.96
C THR A 172 -12.94 -1.58 17.02
N LEU A 173 -13.07 -2.27 18.14
CA LEU A 173 -13.58 -1.76 19.40
C LEU A 173 -12.38 -1.30 20.24
N THR A 174 -12.30 -0.02 20.56
CA THR A 174 -11.23 0.50 21.42
C THR A 174 -11.47 0.11 22.88
N ALA A 175 -10.41 0.20 23.70
CA ALA A 175 -10.51 -0.06 25.14
C ALA A 175 -11.55 0.84 25.86
N GLU A 176 -11.88 2.00 25.27
CA GLU A 176 -12.87 2.95 25.77
C GLU A 176 -14.32 2.56 25.41
N GLY A 177 -14.49 1.55 24.55
CA GLY A 177 -15.79 1.10 24.04
C GLY A 177 -16.24 1.83 22.77
N ASN A 178 -15.34 2.57 22.11
CA ASN A 178 -15.65 3.24 20.85
C ASN A 178 -15.42 2.29 19.67
N ILE A 179 -16.31 2.30 18.68
CA ILE A 179 -16.09 1.57 17.43
C ILE A 179 -15.36 2.50 16.47
N VAL A 180 -14.31 1.99 15.84
CA VAL A 180 -13.45 2.77 14.95
C VAL A 180 -13.24 2.01 13.65
N LEU A 181 -13.56 2.65 12.53
CA LEU A 181 -13.27 2.18 11.18
C LEU A 181 -11.99 2.85 10.68
N GLN A 182 -11.02 2.04 10.28
CA GLN A 182 -9.72 2.49 9.80
C GLN A 182 -9.53 2.04 8.35
N LEU A 183 -9.24 2.99 7.47
CA LEU A 183 -8.72 2.75 6.14
C LEU A 183 -7.19 2.72 6.24
N GLN A 184 -6.56 1.68 5.71
CA GLN A 184 -5.11 1.51 5.72
C GLN A 184 -4.58 1.30 4.30
N SER A 185 -3.47 1.95 3.97
CA SER A 185 -2.89 1.91 2.62
C SER A 185 -3.92 2.18 1.52
N PHE A 186 -4.89 3.04 1.83
CA PHE A 186 -6.04 3.28 0.98
C PHE A 186 -5.68 4.20 -0.18
N VAL A 187 -6.24 3.91 -1.34
CA VAL A 187 -6.15 4.76 -2.53
C VAL A 187 -7.45 4.62 -3.31
N THR A 188 -7.97 5.74 -3.78
CA THR A 188 -9.11 5.76 -4.72
C THR A 188 -8.93 6.85 -5.76
N GLN A 189 -9.52 6.66 -6.94
CA GLN A 189 -9.56 7.69 -7.96
C GLN A 189 -10.29 8.95 -7.42
N PRO A 190 -9.85 10.17 -7.79
CA PRO A 190 -10.57 11.39 -7.42
C PRO A 190 -12.01 11.37 -7.92
N GLY A 191 -12.92 11.87 -7.10
CA GLY A 191 -14.35 11.98 -7.39
C GLY A 191 -15.01 13.06 -6.55
N ALA A 192 -16.10 13.64 -7.05
CA ALA A 192 -16.90 14.59 -6.28
C ALA A 192 -17.80 13.84 -5.29
N GLY A 193 -17.89 14.36 -4.06
CA GLY A 193 -18.81 13.83 -3.05
C GLY A 193 -18.57 12.36 -2.70
N LEU A 194 -17.33 11.98 -2.39
CA LEU A 194 -16.98 10.63 -1.94
C LEU A 194 -17.28 10.44 -0.45
N TYR A 195 -17.96 9.34 -0.14
CA TYR A 195 -18.38 8.95 1.20
C TYR A 195 -18.08 7.46 1.44
N ILE A 196 -17.95 7.12 2.71
CA ILE A 196 -17.75 5.76 3.18
C ILE A 196 -19.08 5.26 3.74
N TYR A 197 -19.48 4.06 3.33
CA TYR A 197 -20.69 3.40 3.78
C TYR A 197 -20.41 2.01 4.33
N LEU A 198 -21.16 1.62 5.35
CA LEU A 198 -21.35 0.22 5.74
C LEU A 198 -22.64 -0.29 5.08
N VAL A 199 -22.56 -1.41 4.38
CA VAL A 199 -23.66 -1.93 3.55
C VAL A 199 -23.81 -3.43 3.76
N ASP A 200 -25.04 -3.91 3.80
CA ASP A 200 -25.35 -5.32 3.66
C ASP A 200 -25.46 -5.68 2.17
N GLU A 201 -26.57 -5.30 1.55
CA GLU A 201 -26.85 -5.56 0.13
C GLU A 201 -26.89 -4.27 -0.71
N ASN A 202 -27.73 -3.30 -0.30
CA ASN A 202 -28.00 -2.07 -1.06
C ASN A 202 -27.47 -0.82 -0.35
N ILE A 203 -26.98 0.15 -1.13
CA ILE A 203 -26.42 1.41 -0.60
C ILE A 203 -27.47 2.29 0.09
N GLU A 204 -28.73 2.21 -0.34
CA GLU A 204 -29.85 2.99 0.20
C GLU A 204 -30.17 2.64 1.67
N ASP A 205 -29.99 1.37 2.03
CA ASP A 205 -30.13 0.85 3.39
C ASP A 205 -28.82 0.91 4.19
N GLY A 206 -27.77 1.45 3.56
CA GLY A 206 -26.42 1.53 4.11
C GLY A 206 -26.29 2.62 5.16
N TYR A 207 -25.39 2.39 6.12
CA TYR A 207 -25.02 3.39 7.11
C TYR A 207 -23.89 4.27 6.58
N GLU A 208 -24.15 5.57 6.45
CA GLU A 208 -23.14 6.55 6.09
C GLU A 208 -22.19 6.79 7.25
N VAL A 209 -20.93 6.41 7.07
CA VAL A 209 -19.89 6.58 8.10
C VAL A 209 -19.41 8.03 8.13
N ALA A 210 -18.91 8.51 6.99
CA ALA A 210 -18.35 9.84 6.86
C ALA A 210 -18.07 10.19 5.39
N LYS A 211 -17.87 11.48 5.15
CA LYS A 211 -17.22 11.97 3.93
C LYS A 211 -15.74 11.58 3.94
N LEU A 212 -15.24 11.12 2.80
CA LEU A 212 -13.82 10.83 2.61
C LEU A 212 -13.01 12.14 2.68
N THR A 213 -11.95 12.19 3.48
CA THR A 213 -11.16 13.43 3.69
C THR A 213 -9.97 13.50 2.75
N THR A 214 -9.35 12.36 2.47
CA THR A 214 -8.27 12.21 1.49
C THR A 214 -8.52 11.01 0.58
N ILE A 215 -8.06 11.07 -0.66
CA ILE A 215 -8.18 9.95 -1.61
C ILE A 215 -7.04 8.93 -1.49
N THR A 216 -6.09 9.17 -0.59
CA THR A 216 -4.93 8.32 -0.33
C THR A 216 -4.55 8.30 1.15
N GLY A 217 -3.85 7.25 1.58
CA GLY A 217 -3.23 7.14 2.90
C GLY A 217 -4.09 6.42 3.94
N GLY A 218 -3.71 6.55 5.22
CA GLY A 218 -4.48 6.03 6.34
C GLY A 218 -5.50 7.04 6.83
N GLN A 219 -6.73 6.60 7.10
CA GLN A 219 -7.81 7.46 7.62
C GLN A 219 -8.59 6.70 8.70
N THR A 220 -9.04 7.42 9.72
CA THR A 220 -9.73 6.84 10.88
C THR A 220 -11.04 7.56 11.11
N TYR A 221 -12.11 6.79 11.31
CA TYR A 221 -13.47 7.28 11.50
C TYR A 221 -14.09 6.64 12.73
N ASN A 222 -14.62 7.46 13.62
CA ASN A 222 -15.37 6.98 14.77
C ASN A 222 -16.78 6.64 14.34
N LEU A 223 -17.23 5.46 14.74
CA LEU A 223 -18.60 5.01 14.60
C LEU A 223 -19.28 5.14 15.98
N PRO A 224 -20.56 5.55 16.03
CA PRO A 224 -21.33 5.48 17.25
C PRO A 224 -21.32 4.05 17.83
N GLY A 225 -21.24 3.94 19.15
CA GLY A 225 -21.12 2.63 19.83
C GLY A 225 -22.37 1.76 19.75
N ASP A 226 -23.49 2.30 19.26
CA ASP A 226 -24.76 1.61 19.02
C ASP A 226 -24.93 1.11 17.58
N VAL A 227 -23.94 1.33 16.70
CA VAL A 227 -23.95 0.75 15.35
C VAL A 227 -23.71 -0.75 15.42
N ASP A 228 -24.71 -1.53 15.03
CA ASP A 228 -24.59 -2.98 14.87
C ASP A 228 -23.77 -3.33 13.62
N ILE A 229 -22.47 -3.54 13.81
CA ILE A 229 -21.53 -3.91 12.73
C ILE A 229 -21.89 -5.27 12.12
N GLY A 230 -22.51 -6.19 12.89
CA GLY A 230 -22.89 -7.53 12.40
C GLY A 230 -23.97 -7.51 11.32
N LYS A 231 -24.71 -6.41 11.19
CA LYS A 231 -25.70 -6.20 10.12
C LYS A 231 -25.06 -6.00 8.75
N TYR A 232 -23.81 -5.55 8.68
CA TYR A 232 -23.19 -5.14 7.41
C TYR A 232 -22.18 -6.17 6.92
N LYS A 233 -22.17 -6.41 5.61
CA LYS A 233 -21.27 -7.37 4.95
C LYS A 233 -20.10 -6.71 4.24
N LYS A 234 -20.17 -5.41 3.96
CA LYS A 234 -19.14 -4.69 3.22
C LYS A 234 -19.03 -3.21 3.58
N VAL A 235 -17.84 -2.68 3.35
CA VAL A 235 -17.55 -1.24 3.36
C VAL A 235 -17.46 -0.77 1.91
N VAL A 236 -18.11 0.34 1.59
CA VAL A 236 -18.24 0.85 0.22
C VAL A 236 -17.75 2.29 0.15
N ILE A 237 -16.99 2.61 -0.91
CA ILE A 237 -16.67 3.99 -1.30
C ILE A 237 -17.68 4.42 -2.35
N TYR A 238 -18.57 5.35 -2.00
CA TYR A 238 -19.67 5.79 -2.85
C TYR A 238 -19.56 7.27 -3.19
N SER A 239 -19.75 7.62 -4.46
CA SER A 239 -19.94 9.00 -4.87
C SER A 239 -21.43 9.33 -4.88
N LYS A 240 -21.87 10.23 -3.99
CA LYS A 240 -23.24 10.77 -4.03
C LYS A 240 -23.50 11.65 -5.25
N SER A 241 -22.46 12.31 -5.77
CA SER A 241 -22.60 13.21 -6.91
C SER A 241 -22.79 12.46 -8.23
N GLU A 242 -22.22 11.27 -8.35
CA GLU A 242 -22.32 10.43 -9.55
C GLU A 242 -23.25 9.23 -9.39
N GLU A 243 -23.73 8.99 -8.16
CA GLU A 243 -24.51 7.82 -7.76
C GLU A 243 -23.82 6.49 -8.09
N LYS A 244 -22.51 6.39 -7.79
CA LYS A 244 -21.67 5.25 -8.17
C LYS A 244 -20.83 4.71 -7.04
N VAL A 245 -20.69 3.38 -7.02
CA VAL A 245 -19.75 2.66 -6.17
C VAL A 245 -18.37 2.63 -6.82
N TYR A 246 -17.40 3.29 -6.20
CA TYR A 246 -16.02 3.31 -6.69
C TYR A 246 -15.34 1.98 -6.40
N GLY A 247 -15.41 1.52 -5.15
CA GLY A 247 -14.87 0.24 -4.71
C GLY A 247 -15.56 -0.26 -3.46
N GLU A 248 -15.42 -1.55 -3.19
CA GLU A 248 -16.02 -2.21 -2.03
C GLU A 248 -15.03 -3.17 -1.38
N ALA A 249 -15.18 -3.36 -0.06
CA ALA A 249 -14.41 -4.31 0.72
C ALA A 249 -15.39 -5.18 1.52
N ASN A 250 -15.48 -6.46 1.19
CA ASN A 250 -16.23 -7.41 2.03
C ASN A 250 -15.53 -7.54 3.38
N ILE A 251 -16.31 -7.50 4.46
CA ILE A 251 -15.81 -7.54 5.83
C ILE A 251 -16.19 -8.87 6.50
N SER A 252 -15.22 -9.46 7.21
CA SER A 252 -15.35 -10.71 7.97
C SER A 252 -14.50 -10.70 9.22
#